data_AF-A0AAW2EI07-F1
#
_entry.id   AF-A0AAW2EI07-F1
#
_cell.length_a   1.000
_cell.length_b   1.000
_cell.length_c   1.000
_cell.angle_alpha   90.00
_cell.angle_beta   90.00
_cell.angle_gamma   90.00
#
_symmetry.space_group_name_H-M   'P 1'
#
loop_
_entity.id
_entity.type
_entity.pdbx_description
1 polymer ?
#
loop_
_entity_poly.entity_id
_entity_poly.type
_entity_poly.pdbx_seq_one_letter_code
_entity_poly.pdbx_strand_id
1 'polypeptide(L)'
;MVEKGDTMNRLAQALQDSQTQCRNLMSTNNAQQVMQLQAQVKMLIEEKEELHKNAQDLQNKLELAKNDVAQYDSLLATTMEEESDSIKQMKLGELYNKSKLKPVDDITNKLRDELHRCLAGQAVKRKEINRLENTLSQKEKELNKALTLTDTYRQEAAQYAKRTNELEQELRSVLTDEAVKANAKIQKLSDRLNDIKKQYELLRDEKVNLEQKLEEALAVNQEKLKKDQKTTDLLIHLEQQEKETIDEYNKEYLEIHAKAVERVKQEAQMEIVQLSVQLEQTQKELDRVKELYIDVCGTKEQLINEHKNEIKTLKNKYATMESHQKDIEKLENELQIQVKLCNKLTKECEDFKSKIIELEKDLVNERRKKEDQVKKIHLEIEKAKEEALHELRNAHPNQEISFLLPDHCSEHLEKINQVCIFINFI
;
A
#
# COMPACT_ATOMS: atom_id res chain seq x y z
N MET A 1 -12.65 8.35 -40.13
CA MET A 1 -12.66 6.92 -40.56
C MET A 1 -13.69 6.63 -41.65
N VAL A 2 -14.83 7.33 -41.71
CA VAL A 2 -15.88 7.11 -42.74
C VAL A 2 -15.39 7.40 -44.17
N GLU A 3 -14.68 8.51 -44.40
CA GLU A 3 -14.20 8.88 -45.76
C GLU A 3 -13.16 7.91 -46.37
N LYS A 4 -12.35 7.24 -45.53
CA LYS A 4 -11.43 6.19 -46.00
C LYS A 4 -12.17 4.90 -46.36
N GLY A 5 -13.27 4.59 -45.67
CA GLY A 5 -14.15 3.47 -46.01
C GLY A 5 -14.87 3.69 -47.33
N ASP A 6 -15.41 4.89 -47.55
CA ASP A 6 -16.14 5.23 -48.78
C ASP A 6 -15.23 5.28 -50.02
N THR A 7 -14.00 5.78 -49.86
CA THR A 7 -12.99 5.76 -50.94
C THR A 7 -12.52 4.34 -51.25
N MET A 8 -12.35 3.49 -50.24
CA MET A 8 -11.98 2.09 -50.44
C MET A 8 -13.11 1.27 -51.09
N ASN A 9 -14.37 1.51 -50.70
CA ASN A 9 -15.53 0.89 -51.35
C ASN A 9 -15.70 1.36 -52.80
N ARG A 10 -15.50 2.65 -53.09
CA ARG A 10 -15.50 3.15 -54.48
C ARG A 10 -14.39 2.54 -55.32
N LEU A 11 -13.19 2.39 -54.76
CA LEU A 11 -12.07 1.75 -55.47
C LEU A 11 -12.31 0.26 -55.67
N ALA A 12 -12.88 -0.44 -54.68
CA ALA A 12 -13.25 -1.84 -54.81
C ALA A 12 -14.34 -2.05 -55.87
N GLN A 13 -15.36 -1.19 -55.89
CA GLN A 13 -16.40 -1.23 -56.91
C GLN A 13 -15.83 -0.93 -58.30
N ALA A 14 -15.00 0.11 -58.45
CA ALA A 14 -14.36 0.45 -59.71
C ALA A 14 -13.43 -0.68 -60.22
N LEU A 15 -12.74 -1.37 -59.31
CA LEU A 15 -11.91 -2.53 -59.65
C LEU A 15 -12.76 -3.71 -60.09
N GLN A 16 -13.86 -3.99 -59.39
CA GLN A 16 -14.80 -5.06 -59.75
C GLN A 16 -15.48 -4.78 -61.10
N ASP A 17 -15.87 -3.54 -61.35
CA ASP A 17 -16.48 -3.11 -62.61
C ASP A 17 -15.45 -3.23 -63.76
N SER A 18 -14.20 -2.81 -63.53
CA SER A 18 -13.10 -2.94 -64.49
C SER A 18 -12.76 -4.42 -64.79
N GLN A 19 -12.68 -5.27 -63.77
CA GLN A 19 -12.45 -6.71 -63.95
C GLN A 19 -13.60 -7.40 -64.69
N THR A 20 -14.85 -6.99 -64.41
CA THR A 20 -16.04 -7.50 -65.09
C THR A 20 -16.06 -7.06 -66.55
N GLN A 21 -15.71 -5.80 -66.83
CA GLN A 21 -15.59 -5.28 -68.19
C GLN A 21 -14.49 -6.00 -68.98
N CYS A 22 -13.35 -6.31 -68.34
CA CYS A 22 -12.24 -7.04 -68.96
C CYS A 22 -12.63 -8.50 -69.27
N ARG A 23 -13.34 -9.18 -68.35
CA ARG A 23 -13.93 -10.50 -68.60
C ARG A 23 -14.95 -10.48 -69.74
N ASN A 24 -15.82 -9.47 -69.78
CA ASN A 24 -16.83 -9.36 -70.83
C ASN A 24 -16.19 -9.09 -72.20
N LEU A 25 -15.15 -8.25 -72.28
CA LEU A 25 -14.41 -8.03 -73.52
C LEU A 25 -13.68 -9.30 -73.99
N MET A 26 -13.05 -10.04 -73.07
CA MET A 26 -12.41 -11.33 -73.37
C MET A 26 -13.43 -12.38 -73.84
N SER A 27 -14.59 -12.48 -73.18
CA SER A 27 -15.62 -13.46 -73.53
C SER A 27 -16.34 -13.11 -74.85
N THR A 28 -16.63 -11.84 -75.09
CA THR A 28 -17.39 -11.39 -76.28
C THR A 28 -16.51 -11.42 -77.52
N ASN A 29 -15.25 -11.00 -77.42
CA ASN A 29 -14.31 -11.02 -78.54
C ASN A 29 -13.96 -12.46 -78.96
N ASN A 30 -13.79 -13.36 -77.98
CA ASN A 30 -13.50 -14.76 -78.27
C ASN A 30 -14.73 -15.49 -78.88
N ALA A 31 -15.95 -15.20 -78.41
CA ALA A 31 -17.16 -15.79 -78.99
C ALA A 31 -17.43 -15.31 -80.43
N GLN A 32 -17.23 -14.02 -80.72
CA GLN A 32 -17.36 -13.49 -82.09
C GLN A 32 -16.29 -14.03 -83.04
N GLN A 33 -15.03 -14.10 -82.61
CA GLN A 33 -13.95 -14.69 -83.42
C GLN A 33 -14.20 -16.19 -83.67
N VAL A 34 -14.68 -16.93 -82.67
CA VAL A 34 -15.03 -18.35 -82.83
C VAL A 34 -16.17 -18.51 -83.84
N MET A 35 -17.25 -17.73 -83.74
CA MET A 35 -18.34 -17.79 -84.74
C MET A 35 -17.84 -17.44 -86.16
N GLN A 36 -16.96 -16.45 -86.28
CA GLN A 36 -16.43 -16.02 -87.57
C GLN A 36 -15.51 -17.07 -88.20
N LEU A 37 -14.64 -17.71 -87.40
CA LEU A 37 -13.81 -18.84 -87.83
C LEU A 37 -14.67 -20.05 -88.18
N GLN A 38 -15.74 -20.32 -87.42
CA GLN A 38 -16.64 -21.44 -87.68
C GLN A 38 -17.43 -21.25 -88.99
N ALA A 39 -17.82 -20.01 -89.30
CA ALA A 39 -18.42 -19.66 -90.60
C ALA A 39 -17.43 -19.81 -91.76
N GLN A 40 -16.17 -19.37 -91.59
CA GLN A 40 -15.13 -19.56 -92.60
C GLN A 40 -14.82 -21.04 -92.86
N VAL A 41 -14.74 -21.86 -91.81
CA VAL A 41 -14.55 -23.31 -91.95
C VAL A 41 -15.72 -23.94 -92.72
N LYS A 42 -16.95 -23.52 -92.45
CA LYS A 42 -18.13 -24.03 -93.16
C LYS A 42 -18.07 -23.70 -94.66
N MET A 43 -17.74 -22.46 -95.03
CA MET A 43 -17.58 -22.07 -96.44
C MET A 43 -16.47 -22.86 -97.14
N LEU A 44 -15.33 -23.07 -96.47
CA LEU A 44 -14.22 -23.86 -97.03
C LEU A 44 -14.57 -25.34 -97.22
N ILE A 45 -15.42 -25.90 -96.36
CA ILE A 45 -15.92 -27.27 -96.53
C ILE A 45 -16.84 -27.36 -97.75
N GLU A 46 -17.77 -26.40 -97.90
CA GLU A 46 -18.67 -26.33 -99.06
C GLU A 46 -17.86 -26.16 -100.37
N GLU A 47 -16.86 -25.27 -100.39
CA GLU A 47 -15.98 -25.07 -101.55
C GLU A 47 -15.15 -26.32 -101.87
N LYS A 48 -14.65 -27.03 -100.86
CA LYS A 48 -13.94 -28.29 -101.04
C LYS A 48 -14.83 -29.36 -101.66
N GLU A 49 -16.08 -29.48 -101.21
CA GLU A 49 -17.04 -30.45 -101.77
C GLU A 49 -17.40 -30.12 -103.22
N GLU A 50 -17.58 -28.84 -103.55
CA GLU A 50 -17.83 -28.39 -104.92
C GLU A 50 -16.64 -28.63 -105.85
N LEU A 51 -15.41 -28.33 -105.40
CA LEU A 51 -14.19 -28.63 -106.14
C LEU A 51 -14.00 -30.14 -106.36
N HIS A 52 -14.33 -30.95 -105.35
CA HIS A 52 -14.25 -32.41 -105.47
C HIS A 52 -15.23 -32.93 -106.53
N LYS A 53 -16.47 -32.42 -106.53
CA LYS A 53 -17.48 -32.75 -107.55
C LYS A 53 -17.03 -32.34 -108.95
N ASN A 54 -16.47 -31.14 -109.10
CA ASN A 54 -15.95 -30.64 -110.39
C ASN A 54 -14.76 -31.47 -110.88
N ALA A 55 -13.84 -31.86 -109.99
CA ALA A 55 -12.73 -32.74 -110.35
C ALA A 55 -13.22 -34.10 -110.86
N GLN A 56 -14.22 -34.67 -110.21
CA GLN A 56 -14.80 -35.95 -110.61
C GLN A 56 -15.54 -35.84 -111.96
N ASP A 57 -16.26 -34.75 -112.20
CA ASP A 57 -16.90 -34.47 -113.50
C ASP A 57 -15.87 -34.30 -114.64
N LEU A 58 -14.77 -33.59 -114.37
CA LEU A 58 -13.68 -33.43 -115.33
C LEU A 58 -12.96 -34.75 -115.62
N GLN A 59 -12.78 -35.59 -114.60
CA GLN A 59 -12.21 -36.92 -114.77
C GLN A 59 -13.11 -37.82 -115.64
N ASN A 60 -14.43 -37.78 -115.43
CA ASN A 60 -15.40 -38.49 -116.28
C ASN A 60 -15.35 -37.99 -117.74
N LYS A 61 -15.25 -36.67 -117.95
CA LYS A 61 -15.11 -36.09 -119.30
C LYS A 61 -13.80 -36.49 -119.98
N LEU A 62 -12.70 -36.59 -119.23
CA LEU A 62 -11.41 -37.05 -119.74
C LEU A 62 -11.50 -38.53 -120.17
N GLU A 63 -12.17 -39.37 -119.38
CA GLU A 63 -12.39 -40.79 -119.70
C GLU A 63 -13.19 -40.96 -121.00
N LEU A 64 -14.25 -40.15 -121.17
CA LEU A 64 -15.03 -40.12 -122.41
C LEU A 64 -14.18 -39.67 -123.62
N ALA A 65 -13.41 -38.60 -123.48
CA ALA A 65 -12.53 -38.12 -124.55
C ALA A 65 -11.45 -39.15 -124.93
N LYS A 66 -10.91 -39.90 -123.95
CA LYS A 66 -9.98 -41.00 -124.22
C LYS A 66 -10.63 -42.13 -125.02
N ASN A 67 -11.88 -42.48 -124.69
CA ASN A 67 -12.65 -43.47 -125.45
C ASN A 67 -12.92 -43.01 -126.89
N ASP A 68 -13.25 -41.74 -127.10
CA ASP A 68 -13.46 -41.18 -128.44
C ASP A 68 -12.16 -41.22 -129.27
N VAL A 69 -11.01 -40.85 -128.68
CA VAL A 69 -9.69 -40.96 -129.35
C VAL A 69 -9.37 -42.40 -129.74
N ALA A 70 -9.60 -43.37 -128.85
CA ALA A 70 -9.38 -44.78 -129.15
C ALA A 70 -10.28 -45.28 -130.29
N GLN A 71 -11.52 -44.79 -130.41
CA GLN A 71 -12.39 -45.10 -131.54
C GLN A 71 -11.87 -44.51 -132.86
N TYR A 72 -11.39 -43.27 -132.85
CA TYR A 72 -10.79 -42.65 -134.05
C TYR A 72 -9.50 -43.35 -134.49
N ASP A 73 -8.63 -43.74 -133.55
CA ASP A 73 -7.41 -44.49 -133.86
C ASP A 73 -7.74 -45.88 -134.45
N SER A 74 -8.79 -46.55 -133.96
CA SER A 74 -9.28 -47.81 -134.54
C SER A 74 -9.83 -47.66 -135.96
N LEU A 75 -10.43 -46.50 -136.28
CA LEU A 75 -10.92 -46.17 -137.63
C LEU A 75 -9.77 -45.86 -138.60
N LEU A 76 -8.70 -45.24 -138.10
CA LEU A 76 -7.49 -44.92 -138.87
C LEU A 76 -6.70 -46.20 -139.21
N ALA A 77 -6.61 -47.14 -138.27
CA ALA A 77 -5.95 -48.43 -138.47
C ALA A 77 -6.63 -49.30 -139.55
N THR A 78 -7.97 -49.25 -139.62
CA THR A 78 -8.74 -50.00 -140.65
C THR A 78 -8.65 -49.37 -142.05
N THR A 79 -8.47 -48.05 -142.15
CA THR A 79 -8.34 -47.38 -143.46
C THR A 79 -6.94 -47.48 -144.07
N MET A 80 -5.90 -47.67 -143.25
CA MET A 80 -4.52 -47.77 -143.76
C MET A 80 -4.10 -49.18 -144.23
N GLU A 81 -4.82 -50.25 -143.83
CA GLU A 81 -4.54 -51.62 -144.27
C GLU A 81 -5.11 -51.96 -145.66
N GLU A 82 -6.16 -51.29 -146.15
CA GLU A 82 -6.80 -51.62 -147.45
C GLU A 82 -6.19 -50.91 -148.68
N GLU A 83 -5.48 -49.79 -148.54
CA GLU A 83 -4.97 -49.00 -149.69
C GLU A 83 -3.50 -49.27 -150.09
N SER A 84 -2.75 -50.09 -149.34
CA SER A 84 -1.28 -50.21 -149.51
C SER A 84 -0.79 -51.27 -150.52
N ASP A 85 -1.68 -52.07 -151.15
CA ASP A 85 -1.27 -53.24 -151.97
C ASP A 85 -1.57 -53.18 -153.49
N SER A 86 -2.12 -52.08 -154.03
CA SER A 86 -2.56 -52.02 -155.45
C SER A 86 -1.65 -51.31 -156.48
N ILE A 87 -0.50 -50.74 -156.11
CA ILE A 87 0.30 -49.88 -157.03
C ILE A 87 1.71 -50.46 -157.36
N LYS A 88 1.85 -51.80 -157.41
CA LYS A 88 3.13 -52.49 -157.74
C LYS A 88 3.05 -53.57 -158.84
N GLN A 89 2.19 -53.39 -159.85
CA GLN A 89 2.22 -54.24 -161.06
C GLN A 89 2.10 -53.37 -162.33
N MET A 90 3.22 -53.22 -163.05
CA MET A 90 3.27 -53.28 -164.53
C MET A 90 4.74 -53.21 -164.98
N LYS A 91 5.32 -54.39 -165.22
CA LYS A 91 6.56 -54.65 -165.97
C LYS A 91 6.17 -55.12 -167.38
N LEU A 92 6.81 -54.58 -168.42
CA LEU A 92 7.00 -55.14 -169.78
C LEU A 92 7.89 -54.13 -170.53
N GLY A 93 8.95 -54.42 -171.28
CA GLY A 93 9.49 -55.66 -171.85
C GLY A 93 10.21 -55.28 -173.16
N GLU A 94 11.44 -55.74 -173.36
CA GLU A 94 12.25 -55.58 -174.59
C GLU A 94 11.69 -56.43 -175.76
N LEU A 95 11.95 -56.05 -177.03
CA LEU A 95 12.42 -56.92 -178.15
C LEU A 95 12.23 -56.29 -179.56
N TYR A 96 13.37 -56.05 -180.23
CA TYR A 96 13.79 -56.39 -181.62
C TYR A 96 12.92 -56.23 -182.91
N ASN A 97 13.62 -55.67 -183.93
CA ASN A 97 13.74 -56.06 -185.35
C ASN A 97 12.95 -55.37 -186.50
N LYS A 98 13.76 -54.77 -187.40
CA LYS A 98 13.74 -54.78 -188.88
C LYS A 98 12.40 -54.56 -189.62
N SER A 99 12.27 -53.42 -190.30
CA SER A 99 11.94 -53.37 -191.75
C SER A 99 12.11 -51.96 -192.32
N LYS A 100 12.65 -51.91 -193.54
CA LYS A 100 12.85 -50.70 -194.36
C LYS A 100 11.48 -50.20 -194.85
N LEU A 101 11.22 -48.89 -194.77
CA LEU A 101 10.78 -48.01 -195.88
C LEU A 101 10.05 -46.73 -195.39
N LYS A 102 10.73 -45.58 -195.60
CA LYS A 102 10.26 -44.19 -195.76
C LYS A 102 9.87 -43.37 -194.50
N PRO A 103 10.17 -42.05 -194.48
CA PRO A 103 10.48 -41.32 -193.25
C PRO A 103 9.24 -40.75 -192.55
N VAL A 104 9.14 -41.06 -191.26
CA VAL A 104 8.23 -40.49 -190.26
C VAL A 104 9.07 -39.56 -189.38
N ASP A 105 9.07 -38.26 -189.66
CA ASP A 105 9.84 -37.24 -188.93
C ASP A 105 9.17 -36.77 -187.61
N ASP A 106 7.92 -37.15 -187.33
CA ASP A 106 7.14 -36.61 -186.19
C ASP A 106 7.39 -37.37 -184.86
N ILE A 107 7.60 -38.69 -184.88
CA ILE A 107 7.70 -39.52 -183.65
C ILE A 107 9.06 -39.33 -182.96
N THR A 108 10.15 -39.23 -183.72
CA THR A 108 11.52 -39.08 -183.19
C THR A 108 11.69 -37.75 -182.47
N ASN A 109 11.02 -36.69 -182.94
CA ASN A 109 11.03 -35.38 -182.29
C ASN A 109 10.24 -35.41 -180.97
N LYS A 110 9.07 -36.06 -180.93
CA LYS A 110 8.29 -36.25 -179.68
C LYS A 110 9.04 -37.04 -178.61
N LEU A 111 9.71 -38.14 -178.97
CA LEU A 111 10.55 -38.92 -178.05
C LEU A 111 11.74 -38.11 -177.52
N ARG A 112 12.34 -37.25 -178.36
CA ARG A 112 13.42 -36.36 -177.96
C ARG A 112 12.94 -35.29 -177.00
N ASP A 113 11.79 -34.67 -177.27
CA ASP A 113 11.20 -33.66 -176.38
C ASP A 113 10.81 -34.27 -175.03
N GLU A 114 10.27 -35.49 -175.03
CA GLU A 114 9.93 -36.20 -173.81
C GLU A 114 11.17 -36.61 -173.00
N LEU A 115 12.25 -37.04 -173.66
CA LEU A 115 13.54 -37.28 -173.00
C LEU A 115 14.09 -35.98 -172.37
N HIS A 116 14.02 -34.85 -173.08
CA HIS A 116 14.44 -33.55 -172.53
C HIS A 116 13.57 -33.14 -171.33
N ARG A 117 12.25 -33.35 -171.41
CA ARG A 117 11.31 -33.10 -170.31
C ARG A 117 11.63 -33.98 -169.10
N CYS A 118 11.96 -35.25 -169.32
CA CYS A 118 12.36 -36.19 -168.27
C CYS A 118 13.69 -35.79 -167.61
N LEU A 119 14.70 -35.40 -168.41
CA LEU A 119 15.99 -34.92 -167.92
C LEU A 119 15.86 -33.60 -167.14
N ALA A 120 15.03 -32.67 -167.62
CA ALA A 120 14.73 -31.43 -166.91
C ALA A 120 14.00 -31.71 -165.58
N GLY A 121 13.02 -32.63 -165.57
CA GLY A 121 12.34 -33.09 -164.36
C GLY A 121 13.31 -33.75 -163.38
N GLN A 122 14.26 -34.55 -163.85
CA GLN A 122 15.29 -35.15 -163.02
C GLN A 122 16.24 -34.08 -162.45
N ALA A 123 16.61 -33.06 -163.22
CA ALA A 123 17.43 -31.95 -162.74
C ALA A 123 16.73 -31.15 -161.64
N VAL A 124 15.42 -30.90 -161.77
CA VAL A 124 14.60 -30.26 -160.73
C VAL A 124 14.55 -31.12 -159.46
N LYS A 125 14.31 -32.44 -159.60
CA LYS A 125 14.34 -33.37 -158.45
C LYS A 125 15.70 -33.40 -157.76
N ARG A 126 16.81 -33.40 -158.51
CA ARG A 126 18.16 -33.32 -157.93
C ARG A 126 18.40 -32.01 -157.17
N LYS A 127 17.92 -30.88 -157.69
CA LYS A 127 17.97 -29.60 -156.97
C LYS A 127 17.16 -29.65 -155.68
N GLU A 128 15.97 -30.26 -155.71
CA GLU A 128 15.15 -30.39 -154.49
C GLU A 128 15.78 -31.37 -153.49
N ILE A 129 16.36 -32.48 -153.94
CA ILE A 129 17.13 -33.39 -153.07
C ILE A 129 18.26 -32.63 -152.39
N ASN A 130 19.10 -31.89 -153.13
CA ASN A 130 20.17 -31.09 -152.54
C ASN A 130 19.64 -30.04 -151.55
N ARG A 131 18.47 -29.43 -151.83
CA ARG A 131 17.82 -28.49 -150.92
C ARG A 131 17.37 -29.16 -149.62
N LEU A 132 16.76 -30.35 -149.74
CA LEU A 132 16.31 -31.16 -148.61
C LEU A 132 17.49 -31.68 -147.78
N GLU A 133 18.57 -32.16 -148.41
CA GLU A 133 19.80 -32.58 -147.73
C GLU A 133 20.45 -31.43 -146.96
N ASN A 134 20.55 -30.25 -147.58
CA ASN A 134 21.05 -29.06 -146.88
C ASN A 134 20.13 -28.65 -145.72
N THR A 135 18.81 -28.75 -145.89
CA THR A 135 17.84 -28.47 -144.83
C THR A 135 17.96 -29.47 -143.68
N LEU A 136 18.13 -30.75 -144.00
CA LEU A 136 18.29 -31.83 -143.03
C LEU A 136 19.59 -31.66 -142.25
N SER A 137 20.71 -31.38 -142.93
CA SER A 137 21.99 -31.09 -142.27
C SER A 137 21.92 -29.87 -141.36
N GLN A 138 21.20 -28.82 -141.77
CA GLN A 138 20.97 -27.65 -140.93
C GLN A 138 20.10 -27.99 -139.70
N LYS A 139 19.05 -28.80 -139.88
CA LYS A 139 18.18 -29.26 -138.79
C LYS A 139 18.91 -30.19 -137.82
N GLU A 140 19.80 -31.04 -138.29
CA GLU A 140 20.68 -31.86 -137.45
C GLU A 140 21.63 -30.99 -136.61
N LYS A 141 22.20 -29.92 -137.19
CA LYS A 141 23.02 -28.95 -136.44
C LYS A 141 22.21 -28.22 -135.37
N GLU A 142 20.98 -27.80 -135.69
CA GLU A 142 20.07 -27.16 -134.73
C GLU A 142 19.66 -28.12 -133.61
N LEU A 143 19.35 -29.37 -133.95
CA LEU A 143 19.03 -30.43 -132.98
C LEU A 143 20.21 -30.70 -132.04
N ASN A 144 21.42 -30.84 -132.58
CA ASN A 144 22.62 -31.05 -131.77
C ASN A 144 22.86 -29.88 -130.81
N LYS A 145 22.67 -28.63 -131.25
CA LYS A 145 22.73 -27.46 -130.35
C LYS A 145 21.67 -27.52 -129.26
N ALA A 146 20.42 -27.84 -129.60
CA ALA A 146 19.33 -27.96 -128.64
C ALA A 146 19.59 -29.07 -127.60
N LEU A 147 20.16 -30.21 -128.02
CA LEU A 147 20.58 -31.29 -127.11
C LEU A 147 21.66 -30.82 -126.15
N THR A 148 22.71 -30.13 -126.65
CA THR A 148 23.76 -29.59 -125.77
C THR A 148 23.22 -28.58 -124.76
N LEU A 149 22.28 -27.72 -125.17
CA LEU A 149 21.63 -26.77 -124.26
C LEU A 149 20.74 -27.46 -123.22
N THR A 150 20.03 -28.51 -123.62
CA THR A 150 19.21 -29.31 -122.71
C THR A 150 20.08 -30.00 -121.65
N ASP A 151 21.24 -30.52 -122.06
CA ASP A 151 22.20 -31.12 -121.14
C ASP A 151 22.79 -30.09 -120.17
N THR A 152 23.13 -28.88 -120.64
CA THR A 152 23.61 -27.80 -119.75
C THR A 152 22.54 -27.38 -118.76
N TYR A 153 21.29 -27.19 -119.20
CA TYR A 153 20.20 -26.84 -118.28
C TYR A 153 19.90 -27.95 -117.27
N ARG A 154 19.99 -29.21 -117.68
CA ARG A 154 19.86 -30.35 -116.77
C ARG A 154 20.97 -30.37 -115.71
N GLN A 155 22.21 -30.07 -116.10
CA GLN A 155 23.33 -29.97 -115.16
C GLN A 155 23.18 -28.78 -114.21
N GLU A 156 22.78 -27.61 -114.70
CA GLU A 156 22.50 -26.43 -113.87
C GLU A 156 21.37 -26.69 -112.88
N ALA A 157 20.26 -27.29 -113.33
CA ALA A 157 19.14 -27.67 -112.46
C ALA A 157 19.58 -28.64 -111.36
N ALA A 158 20.43 -29.63 -111.68
CA ALA A 158 20.99 -30.54 -110.69
C ALA A 158 21.91 -29.84 -109.68
N GLN A 159 22.71 -28.88 -110.13
CA GLN A 159 23.56 -28.06 -109.24
C GLN A 159 22.72 -27.18 -108.31
N TYR A 160 21.68 -26.52 -108.82
CA TYR A 160 20.76 -25.73 -107.99
C TYR A 160 19.99 -26.59 -107.00
N ALA A 161 19.48 -27.76 -107.40
CA ALA A 161 18.82 -28.68 -106.49
C ALA A 161 19.75 -29.14 -105.36
N LYS A 162 21.02 -29.45 -105.68
CA LYS A 162 22.03 -29.77 -104.66
C LYS A 162 22.26 -28.61 -103.70
N ARG A 163 22.43 -27.39 -104.22
CA ARG A 163 22.65 -26.20 -103.39
C ARG A 163 21.45 -25.87 -102.51
N THR A 164 20.23 -26.02 -103.02
CA THR A 164 18.99 -25.86 -102.23
C THR A 164 18.94 -26.86 -101.09
N ASN A 165 19.24 -28.14 -101.35
CA ASN A 165 19.28 -29.16 -100.29
C ASN A 165 20.33 -28.84 -99.20
N GLU A 166 21.51 -28.38 -99.59
CA GLU A 166 22.55 -27.94 -98.63
C GLU A 166 22.08 -26.77 -97.77
N LEU A 167 21.47 -25.75 -98.40
CA LEU A 167 20.93 -24.58 -97.69
C LEU A 167 19.77 -24.95 -96.76
N GLU A 168 18.89 -25.87 -97.16
CA GLU A 168 17.84 -26.38 -96.30
C GLU A 168 18.40 -27.13 -95.08
N GLN A 169 19.47 -27.92 -95.27
CA GLN A 169 20.13 -28.62 -94.17
C GLN A 169 20.84 -27.64 -93.22
N GLU A 170 21.55 -26.64 -93.75
CA GLU A 170 22.17 -25.56 -92.96
C GLU A 170 21.10 -24.81 -92.14
N LEU A 171 19.99 -24.42 -92.77
CA LEU A 171 18.88 -23.75 -92.10
C LEU A 171 18.27 -24.62 -90.99
N ARG A 172 18.02 -25.90 -91.27
CA ARG A 172 17.51 -26.84 -90.25
C ARG A 172 18.47 -26.98 -89.08
N SER A 173 19.78 -27.05 -89.33
CA SER A 173 20.81 -27.15 -88.30
C SER A 173 20.81 -25.91 -87.40
N VAL A 174 20.83 -24.71 -88.00
CA VAL A 174 20.80 -23.43 -87.26
C VAL A 174 19.51 -23.30 -86.44
N LEU A 175 18.34 -23.58 -87.04
CA LEU A 175 17.06 -23.52 -86.33
C LEU A 175 17.00 -24.52 -85.16
N THR A 176 17.57 -25.71 -85.33
CA THR A 176 17.61 -26.72 -84.27
C THR A 176 18.52 -26.27 -83.12
N ASP A 177 19.72 -25.76 -83.41
CA ASP A 177 20.65 -25.26 -82.39
C ASP A 177 20.06 -24.05 -81.64
N GLU A 178 19.43 -23.11 -82.36
CA GLU A 178 18.76 -21.95 -81.76
C GLU A 178 17.58 -22.39 -80.89
N ALA A 179 16.78 -23.37 -81.33
CA ALA A 179 15.66 -23.93 -80.56
C ALA A 179 16.15 -24.63 -79.28
N VAL A 180 17.23 -25.41 -79.35
CA VAL A 180 17.84 -26.05 -78.17
C VAL A 180 18.36 -25.01 -77.19
N LYS A 181 19.05 -23.95 -77.68
CA LYS A 181 19.52 -22.84 -76.84
C LYS A 181 18.37 -22.07 -76.19
N ALA A 182 17.29 -21.80 -76.93
CA ALA A 182 16.11 -21.15 -76.42
C ALA A 182 15.43 -22.01 -75.32
N ASN A 183 15.25 -23.30 -75.57
CA ASN A 183 14.67 -24.23 -74.59
C ASN A 183 15.53 -24.33 -73.32
N ALA A 184 16.87 -24.37 -73.45
CA ALA A 184 17.77 -24.36 -72.30
C ALA A 184 17.66 -23.06 -71.48
N LYS A 185 17.47 -21.90 -72.13
CA LYS A 185 17.22 -20.62 -71.44
C LYS A 185 15.86 -20.61 -70.74
N ILE A 186 14.81 -21.10 -71.41
CA ILE A 186 13.46 -21.22 -70.84
C ILE A 186 13.49 -22.12 -69.60
N GLN A 187 14.15 -23.27 -69.67
CA GLN A 187 14.27 -24.17 -68.53
C GLN A 187 14.97 -23.51 -67.35
N LYS A 188 16.13 -22.85 -67.58
CA LYS A 188 16.85 -22.12 -66.53
C LYS A 188 16.00 -21.01 -65.88
N LEU A 189 15.22 -20.30 -66.68
CA LEU A 189 14.31 -19.26 -66.17
C LEU A 189 13.15 -19.86 -65.38
N SER A 190 12.60 -20.99 -65.83
CA SER A 190 11.56 -21.74 -65.14
C SER A 190 12.04 -22.27 -63.79
N ASP A 191 13.25 -22.83 -63.73
CA ASP A 191 13.86 -23.33 -62.49
C ASP A 191 14.07 -22.18 -61.50
N ARG A 192 14.64 -21.05 -61.96
CA ARG A 192 14.79 -19.84 -61.13
C ARG A 192 13.45 -19.31 -60.62
N LEU A 193 12.41 -19.31 -61.46
CA LEU A 193 11.08 -18.87 -61.06
C LEU A 193 10.50 -19.77 -59.96
N ASN A 194 10.70 -21.08 -60.07
CA ASN A 194 10.26 -22.04 -59.05
C ASN A 194 11.04 -21.88 -57.74
N ASP A 195 12.35 -21.64 -57.79
CA ASP A 195 13.15 -21.38 -56.59
C ASP A 195 12.71 -20.08 -55.88
N ILE A 196 12.46 -19.01 -56.64
CA ILE A 196 11.95 -17.75 -56.10
C ILE A 196 10.57 -17.95 -55.46
N LYS A 197 9.67 -18.73 -56.10
CA LYS A 197 8.36 -19.06 -55.52
C LYS A 197 8.49 -19.80 -54.19
N LYS A 198 9.37 -20.82 -54.11
CA LYS A 198 9.63 -21.54 -52.85
C LYS A 198 10.17 -20.62 -51.77
N GLN A 199 11.12 -19.73 -52.10
CA GLN A 199 11.65 -18.75 -51.15
C GLN A 199 10.56 -17.78 -50.67
N TYR A 200 9.70 -17.32 -51.57
CA TYR A 200 8.58 -16.46 -51.22
C TYR A 200 7.58 -17.15 -50.29
N GLU A 201 7.25 -18.42 -50.55
CA GLU A 201 6.40 -19.22 -49.67
C GLU A 201 7.01 -19.39 -48.28
N LEU A 202 8.29 -19.73 -48.19
CA LEU A 202 9.01 -19.83 -46.90
C LEU A 202 9.02 -18.50 -46.13
N LEU A 203 9.31 -17.38 -46.81
CA LEU A 203 9.28 -16.04 -46.22
C LEU A 203 7.87 -15.66 -45.75
N ARG A 204 6.84 -16.05 -46.50
CA ARG A 204 5.44 -15.81 -46.14
C ARG A 204 5.07 -16.60 -44.89
N ASP A 205 5.45 -17.87 -44.82
CA ASP A 205 5.16 -18.73 -43.66
C ASP A 205 5.92 -18.25 -42.41
N GLU A 206 7.18 -17.85 -42.57
CA GLU A 206 7.98 -17.25 -41.48
C GLU A 206 7.36 -15.94 -40.99
N LYS A 207 6.92 -15.07 -41.91
CA LYS A 207 6.22 -13.83 -41.56
C LYS A 207 4.96 -14.12 -40.72
N VAL A 208 4.13 -15.06 -41.16
CA VAL A 208 2.91 -15.44 -40.42
C VAL A 208 3.25 -16.00 -39.04
N ASN A 209 4.29 -16.84 -38.93
CA ASN A 209 4.76 -17.38 -37.65
C ASN A 209 5.22 -16.27 -36.70
N LEU A 210 5.98 -15.29 -37.21
CA LEU A 210 6.45 -14.14 -36.43
C LEU A 210 5.31 -13.22 -36.01
N GLU A 211 4.33 -12.96 -36.88
CA GLU A 211 3.14 -12.18 -36.56
C GLU A 211 2.33 -12.85 -35.45
N GLN A 212 2.14 -14.18 -35.50
CA GLN A 212 1.47 -14.93 -34.45
C GLN A 212 2.23 -14.87 -33.12
N LYS A 213 3.55 -15.08 -33.12
CA LYS A 213 4.39 -14.97 -31.91
C LYS A 213 4.34 -13.57 -31.31
N LEU A 214 4.30 -12.53 -32.15
CA LEU A 214 4.17 -11.16 -31.70
C LEU A 214 2.80 -10.92 -31.04
N GLU A 215 1.72 -11.42 -31.64
CA GLU A 215 0.37 -11.34 -31.08
C GLU A 215 0.27 -12.06 -29.73
N GLU A 216 0.82 -13.27 -29.61
CA GLU A 216 0.90 -14.03 -28.36
C GLU A 216 1.70 -13.27 -27.29
N ALA A 217 2.87 -12.72 -27.65
CA ALA A 217 3.69 -11.95 -26.72
C ALA A 217 3.00 -10.66 -26.26
N LEU A 218 2.28 -9.97 -27.15
CA LEU A 218 1.48 -8.80 -26.81
C LEU A 218 0.32 -9.15 -25.88
N ALA A 219 -0.38 -10.27 -26.12
CA ALA A 219 -1.45 -10.74 -25.25
C ALA A 219 -0.94 -11.07 -23.84
N VAL A 220 0.17 -11.80 -23.73
CA VAL A 220 0.82 -12.11 -22.45
C VAL A 220 1.25 -10.84 -21.71
N ASN A 221 1.85 -9.89 -22.42
CA ASN A 221 2.29 -8.63 -21.82
C ASN A 221 1.11 -7.77 -21.34
N GLN A 222 0.02 -7.71 -22.10
CA GLN A 222 -1.22 -7.03 -21.68
C GLN A 222 -1.85 -7.69 -20.45
N GLU A 223 -1.87 -9.02 -20.38
CA GLU A 223 -2.37 -9.73 -19.20
C GLU A 223 -1.50 -9.46 -17.96
N LYS A 224 -0.16 -9.48 -18.13
CA LYS A 224 0.78 -9.13 -17.06
C LYS A 224 0.57 -7.70 -16.58
N LEU A 225 0.44 -6.73 -17.49
CA LEU A 225 0.17 -5.34 -17.16
C LEU A 225 -1.14 -5.18 -16.35
N LYS A 226 -2.21 -5.89 -16.74
CA LYS A 226 -3.48 -5.90 -15.98
C LYS A 226 -3.31 -6.50 -14.59
N LYS A 227 -2.52 -7.57 -14.44
CA LYS A 227 -2.22 -8.16 -13.12
C LYS A 227 -1.40 -7.22 -12.24
N ASP A 228 -0.40 -6.56 -12.81
CA ASP A 228 0.44 -5.58 -12.12
C ASP A 228 -0.41 -4.38 -11.66
N GLN A 229 -1.27 -3.83 -12.55
CA GLN A 229 -2.22 -2.77 -12.20
C GLN A 229 -3.15 -3.18 -11.05
N LYS A 230 -3.76 -4.36 -11.13
CA LYS A 230 -4.63 -4.88 -10.06
C LYS A 230 -3.87 -5.04 -8.73
N THR A 231 -2.59 -5.42 -8.79
CA THR A 231 -1.74 -5.57 -7.60
C THR A 231 -1.41 -4.21 -6.99
N THR A 232 -1.10 -3.20 -7.82
CA THR A 232 -0.91 -1.82 -7.38
C THR A 232 -2.19 -1.25 -6.74
N ASP A 233 -3.35 -1.46 -7.35
CA ASP A 233 -4.63 -1.01 -6.81
C ASP A 233 -4.93 -1.68 -5.45
N LEU A 234 -4.63 -2.96 -5.32
CA LEU A 234 -4.77 -3.70 -4.05
C LEU A 234 -3.84 -3.14 -2.97
N LEU A 235 -2.58 -2.84 -3.32
CA LEU A 235 -1.59 -2.23 -2.41
C LEU A 235 -2.05 -0.86 -1.91
N ILE A 236 -2.50 0.01 -2.81
CA ILE A 236 -3.03 1.34 -2.46
C ILE A 236 -4.22 1.21 -1.51
N HIS A 237 -5.12 0.26 -1.76
CA HIS A 237 -6.26 0.01 -0.88
C HIS A 237 -5.82 -0.47 0.51
N LEU A 238 -4.85 -1.37 0.60
CA LEU A 238 -4.32 -1.85 1.87
C LEU A 238 -3.61 -0.74 2.66
N GLU A 239 -2.78 0.08 1.99
CA GLU A 239 -2.14 1.25 2.61
C GLU A 239 -3.17 2.26 3.14
N GLN A 240 -4.25 2.48 2.37
CA GLN A 240 -5.34 3.36 2.79
C GLN A 240 -6.09 2.80 4.01
N GLN A 241 -6.36 1.49 4.04
CA GLN A 241 -6.96 0.84 5.21
C GLN A 241 -6.06 0.88 6.45
N GLU A 242 -4.76 0.64 6.28
CA GLU A 242 -3.79 0.74 7.39
C GLU A 242 -3.76 2.17 7.95
N LYS A 243 -3.72 3.17 7.07
CA LYS A 243 -3.76 4.58 7.46
C LYS A 243 -5.04 4.94 8.22
N GLU A 244 -6.20 4.51 7.74
CA GLU A 244 -7.49 4.71 8.42
C GLU A 244 -7.49 4.06 9.82
N THR A 245 -6.95 2.85 9.93
CA THR A 245 -6.82 2.14 11.21
C THR A 245 -5.90 2.90 12.18
N ILE A 246 -4.76 3.40 11.69
CA ILE A 246 -3.82 4.21 12.48
C ILE A 246 -4.48 5.52 12.93
N ASP A 247 -5.23 6.18 12.05
CA ASP A 247 -5.94 7.43 12.36
C ASP A 247 -7.01 7.20 13.44
N GLU A 248 -7.73 6.07 13.39
CA GLU A 248 -8.68 5.66 14.43
C GLU A 248 -8.00 5.40 15.77
N TYR A 249 -6.89 4.64 15.79
CA TYR A 249 -6.11 4.40 17.00
C TYR A 249 -5.53 5.69 17.59
N ASN A 250 -5.01 6.58 16.76
CA ASN A 250 -4.50 7.88 17.20
C ASN A 250 -5.60 8.73 17.82
N LYS A 251 -6.80 8.72 17.23
CA LYS A 251 -7.97 9.43 17.76
C LYS A 251 -8.38 8.86 19.12
N GLU A 252 -8.47 7.54 19.26
CA GLU A 252 -8.80 6.89 20.53
C GLU A 252 -7.73 7.19 21.60
N TYR A 253 -6.45 7.10 21.24
CA TYR A 253 -5.34 7.45 22.13
C TYR A 253 -5.44 8.89 22.63
N LEU A 254 -5.68 9.86 21.74
CA LEU A 254 -5.84 11.26 22.11
C LEU A 254 -7.06 11.48 23.02
N GLU A 255 -8.17 10.78 22.77
CA GLU A 255 -9.37 10.86 23.62
C GLU A 255 -9.11 10.30 25.03
N ILE A 256 -8.46 9.14 25.13
CA ILE A 256 -8.06 8.53 26.41
C ILE A 256 -7.10 9.46 27.15
N HIS A 257 -6.10 10.00 26.46
CA HIS A 257 -5.13 10.92 27.03
C HIS A 257 -5.81 12.20 27.54
N ALA A 258 -6.72 12.79 26.77
CA ALA A 258 -7.49 13.96 27.20
C ALA A 258 -8.33 13.67 28.46
N LYS A 259 -9.03 12.52 28.51
CA LYS A 259 -9.78 12.09 29.70
C LYS A 259 -8.88 11.85 30.91
N ALA A 260 -7.68 11.29 30.71
CA ALA A 260 -6.72 11.08 31.79
C ALA A 260 -6.20 12.41 32.35
N VAL A 261 -5.81 13.34 31.49
CA VAL A 261 -5.39 14.70 31.89
C VAL A 261 -6.50 15.41 32.65
N GLU A 262 -7.75 15.31 32.19
CA GLU A 262 -8.89 15.95 32.85
C GLU A 262 -9.15 15.34 34.23
N ARG A 263 -9.04 14.01 34.40
CA ARG A 263 -9.12 13.36 35.72
C ARG A 263 -8.04 13.85 36.67
N VAL A 264 -6.79 13.92 36.22
CA VAL A 264 -5.67 14.42 37.04
C VAL A 264 -5.90 15.88 37.44
N LYS A 265 -6.42 16.72 36.54
CA LYS A 265 -6.79 18.11 36.86
C LYS A 265 -7.88 18.17 37.93
N GLN A 266 -8.91 17.34 37.82
CA GLN A 266 -10.00 17.28 38.79
C GLN A 266 -9.53 16.78 40.16
N GLU A 267 -8.69 15.74 40.19
CA GLU A 267 -8.08 15.23 41.42
C GLU A 267 -7.20 16.28 42.11
N ALA A 268 -6.31 16.93 41.35
CA ALA A 268 -5.49 18.03 41.86
C ALA A 268 -6.36 19.19 42.39
N GLN A 269 -7.45 19.54 41.69
CA GLN A 269 -8.37 20.58 42.14
C GLN A 269 -9.06 20.19 43.46
N MET A 270 -9.49 18.93 43.61
CA MET A 270 -10.07 18.44 44.86
C MET A 270 -9.06 18.47 46.01
N GLU A 271 -7.81 18.06 45.76
CA GLU A 271 -6.73 18.09 46.75
C GLU A 271 -6.41 19.53 47.19
N ILE A 272 -6.32 20.48 46.25
CA ILE A 272 -6.15 21.91 46.55
C ILE A 272 -7.28 22.42 47.45
N VAL A 273 -8.54 22.06 47.16
CA VAL A 273 -9.68 22.46 47.98
C VAL A 273 -9.61 21.85 49.38
N GLN A 274 -9.28 20.56 49.50
CA GLN A 274 -9.12 19.91 50.81
C GLN A 274 -8.00 20.54 51.65
N LEU A 275 -6.83 20.78 51.05
CA LEU A 275 -5.70 21.45 51.70
C LEU A 275 -6.06 22.89 52.10
N SER A 276 -6.82 23.60 51.27
CA SER A 276 -7.29 24.96 51.59
C SER A 276 -8.22 24.97 52.81
N VAL A 277 -9.15 24.01 52.90
CA VAL A 277 -10.04 23.87 54.07
C VAL A 277 -9.27 23.51 55.33
N GLN A 278 -8.30 22.59 55.25
CA GLN A 278 -7.45 22.24 56.38
C GLN A 278 -6.63 23.45 56.86
N LEU A 279 -6.04 24.20 55.92
CA LEU A 279 -5.30 25.43 56.22
C LEU A 279 -6.18 26.45 56.94
N GLU A 280 -7.42 26.66 56.46
CA GLU A 280 -8.37 27.58 57.09
C GLU A 280 -8.75 27.13 58.51
N GLN A 281 -8.95 25.82 58.73
CA GLN A 281 -9.20 25.27 60.06
C GLN A 281 -8.02 25.46 61.01
N THR A 282 -6.80 25.11 60.58
CA THR A 282 -5.59 25.33 61.38
C THR A 282 -5.38 26.81 61.70
N GLN A 283 -5.69 27.70 60.75
CA GLN A 283 -5.64 29.15 60.97
C GLN A 283 -6.65 29.59 62.05
N LYS A 284 -7.89 29.09 62.00
CA LYS A 284 -8.91 29.37 63.03
C LYS A 284 -8.50 28.85 64.41
N GLU A 285 -7.93 27.65 64.49
CA GLU A 285 -7.40 27.09 65.74
C GLU A 285 -6.25 27.93 66.29
N LEU A 286 -5.32 28.34 65.42
CA LEU A 286 -4.22 29.23 65.80
C LEU A 286 -4.74 30.56 66.36
N ASP A 287 -5.73 31.17 65.70
CA ASP A 287 -6.32 32.43 66.17
C ASP A 287 -7.05 32.25 67.51
N ARG A 288 -7.74 31.12 67.72
CA ARG A 288 -8.32 30.77 69.02
C ARG A 288 -7.26 30.61 70.12
N VAL A 289 -6.12 29.99 69.81
CA VAL A 289 -5.00 29.86 70.76
C VAL A 289 -4.40 31.23 71.09
N LYS A 290 -4.28 32.14 70.11
CA LYS A 290 -3.85 33.52 70.37
C LYS A 290 -4.80 34.24 71.32
N GLU A 291 -6.12 34.13 71.11
CA GLU A 291 -7.11 34.71 72.04
C GLU A 291 -6.98 34.12 73.45
N LEU A 292 -6.90 32.79 73.56
CA LEU A 292 -6.71 32.12 74.84
C LEU A 292 -5.42 32.57 75.54
N TYR A 293 -4.33 32.76 74.80
CA TYR A 293 -3.08 33.28 75.34
C TYR A 293 -3.25 34.69 75.89
N ILE A 294 -3.98 35.57 75.18
CA ILE A 294 -4.32 36.92 75.66
C ILE A 294 -5.13 36.83 76.97
N ASP A 295 -6.15 35.97 77.03
CA ASP A 295 -6.98 35.78 78.23
C ASP A 295 -6.19 35.26 79.42
N VAL A 296 -5.32 34.26 79.20
CA VAL A 296 -4.43 33.71 80.24
C VAL A 296 -3.45 34.76 80.73
N CYS A 297 -2.86 35.56 79.83
CA CYS A 297 -2.01 36.68 80.20
C CYS A 297 -2.78 37.73 81.03
N GLY A 298 -3.98 38.10 80.62
CA GLY A 298 -4.85 39.01 81.37
C GLY A 298 -5.18 38.48 82.77
N THR A 299 -5.56 37.20 82.87
CA THR A 299 -5.85 36.54 84.14
C THR A 299 -4.60 36.48 85.04
N LYS A 300 -3.43 36.19 84.46
CA LYS A 300 -2.16 36.18 85.17
C LYS A 300 -1.84 37.57 85.73
N GLU A 301 -2.03 38.64 84.96
CA GLU A 301 -1.83 40.01 85.43
C GLU A 301 -2.81 40.38 86.56
N GLN A 302 -4.07 39.98 86.43
CA GLN A 302 -5.07 40.17 87.48
C GLN A 302 -4.65 39.45 88.77
N LEU A 303 -4.27 38.17 88.70
CA LEU A 303 -3.82 37.40 89.86
C LEU A 303 -2.56 37.99 90.50
N ILE A 304 -1.61 38.49 89.70
CA ILE A 304 -0.44 39.21 90.22
C ILE A 304 -0.87 40.45 91.02
N ASN A 305 -1.86 41.20 90.54
CA ASN A 305 -2.38 42.37 91.24
C ASN A 305 -3.15 41.99 92.51
N GLU A 306 -3.94 40.93 92.48
CA GLU A 306 -4.63 40.38 93.67
C GLU A 306 -3.62 39.94 94.74
N HIS A 307 -2.60 39.15 94.38
CA HIS A 307 -1.53 38.75 95.29
C HIS A 307 -0.75 39.96 95.84
N LYS A 308 -0.47 40.98 95.02
CA LYS A 308 0.17 42.23 95.50
C LYS A 308 -0.70 42.92 96.55
N ASN A 309 -2.02 42.98 96.35
CA ASN A 309 -2.96 43.55 97.31
C ASN A 309 -3.05 42.71 98.58
N GLU A 310 -3.09 41.38 98.47
CA GLU A 310 -3.09 40.47 99.62
C GLU A 310 -1.81 40.61 100.45
N ILE A 311 -0.63 40.63 99.81
CA ILE A 311 0.65 40.86 100.47
C ILE A 311 0.64 42.21 101.20
N LYS A 312 0.07 43.27 100.60
CA LYS A 312 -0.06 44.58 101.24
C LYS A 312 -0.95 44.50 102.49
N THR A 313 -2.09 43.81 102.41
CA THR A 313 -2.98 43.61 103.56
C THR A 313 -2.33 42.76 104.66
N LEU A 314 -1.61 41.69 104.30
CA LEU A 314 -0.87 40.86 105.25
C LEU A 314 0.24 41.67 105.95
N LYS A 315 1.03 42.45 105.21
CA LYS A 315 2.02 43.36 105.78
C LYS A 315 1.41 44.33 106.78
N ASN A 316 0.25 44.91 106.46
CA ASN A 316 -0.46 45.79 107.39
C ASN A 316 -0.90 45.04 108.66
N LYS A 317 -1.47 43.83 108.54
CA LYS A 317 -1.85 43.00 109.68
C LYS A 317 -0.66 42.63 110.56
N TYR A 318 0.46 42.24 109.96
CA TYR A 318 1.70 41.95 110.70
C TYR A 318 2.20 43.17 111.47
N ALA A 319 2.18 44.36 110.86
CA ALA A 319 2.55 45.60 111.55
C ALA A 319 1.61 45.91 112.75
N THR A 320 0.30 45.66 112.61
CA THR A 320 -0.66 45.80 113.72
C THR A 320 -0.40 44.78 114.84
N MET A 321 -0.14 43.52 114.49
CA MET A 321 0.21 42.49 115.47
C MET A 321 1.51 42.81 116.20
N GLU A 322 2.54 43.29 115.50
CA GLU A 322 3.81 43.71 116.11
C GLU A 322 3.60 44.87 117.09
N SER A 323 2.73 45.82 116.75
CA SER A 323 2.32 46.88 117.68
C SER A 323 1.63 46.30 118.93
N HIS A 324 0.67 45.39 118.75
CA HIS A 324 0.01 44.73 119.88
C HIS A 324 0.97 43.91 120.74
N GLN A 325 1.95 43.24 120.13
CA GLN A 325 2.98 42.49 120.86
C GLN A 325 3.80 43.42 121.77
N LYS A 326 4.18 44.61 121.27
CA LYS A 326 4.87 45.61 122.09
C LYS A 326 4.00 46.10 123.26
N ASP A 327 2.69 46.21 123.07
CA ASP A 327 1.79 46.60 124.15
C ASP A 327 1.59 45.47 125.18
N ILE A 328 1.54 44.21 124.75
CA ILE A 328 1.55 43.04 125.64
C ILE A 328 2.85 43.00 126.46
N GLU A 329 4.01 43.19 125.83
CA GLU A 329 5.30 43.21 126.53
C GLU A 329 5.36 44.33 127.60
N LYS A 330 4.76 45.50 127.34
CA LYS A 330 4.62 46.55 128.36
C LYS A 330 3.76 46.09 129.53
N LEU A 331 2.60 45.49 129.24
CA LEU A 331 1.68 44.98 130.26
C LEU A 331 2.30 43.85 131.08
N GLU A 332 3.05 42.94 130.46
CA GLU A 332 3.79 41.89 131.15
C GLU A 332 4.84 42.47 132.11
N ASN A 333 5.59 43.48 131.67
CA ASN A 333 6.55 44.19 132.53
C ASN A 333 5.87 44.87 133.72
N GLU A 334 4.74 45.55 133.50
CA GLU A 334 3.93 46.17 134.56
C GLU A 334 3.39 45.14 135.55
N LEU A 335 2.87 44.01 135.05
CA LEU A 335 2.40 42.91 135.88
C LEU A 335 3.55 42.33 136.72
N GLN A 336 4.73 42.15 136.13
CA GLN A 336 5.90 41.65 136.86
C GLN A 336 6.34 42.61 137.98
N ILE A 337 6.24 43.93 137.76
CA ILE A 337 6.46 44.95 138.79
C ILE A 337 5.42 44.82 139.91
N GLN A 338 4.14 44.65 139.57
CA GLN A 338 3.07 44.47 140.54
C GLN A 338 3.22 43.19 141.37
N VAL A 339 3.60 42.07 140.74
CA VAL A 339 3.90 40.81 141.45
C VAL A 339 5.04 40.99 142.46
N LYS A 340 6.11 41.71 142.08
CA LYS A 340 7.21 42.02 143.01
C LYS A 340 6.74 42.87 144.20
N LEU A 341 5.83 43.82 143.96
CA LEU A 341 5.26 44.66 145.01
C LEU A 341 4.36 43.84 145.96
N CYS A 342 3.47 43.02 145.42
CA CYS A 342 2.64 42.10 146.20
C CYS A 342 3.50 41.20 147.09
N ASN A 343 4.55 40.57 146.54
CA ASN A 343 5.44 39.70 147.32
C ASN A 343 6.13 40.44 148.48
N LYS A 344 6.50 41.72 148.31
CA LYS A 344 7.04 42.54 149.41
C LYS A 344 5.99 42.76 150.51
N LEU A 345 4.78 43.17 150.13
CA LEU A 345 3.68 43.40 151.06
C LEU A 345 3.26 42.12 151.80
N THR A 346 3.25 40.97 151.11
CA THR A 346 2.99 39.66 151.73
C THR A 346 4.04 39.32 152.77
N LYS A 347 5.33 39.58 152.48
CA LYS A 347 6.42 39.35 153.42
C LYS A 347 6.31 40.23 154.67
N GLU A 348 5.99 41.52 154.49
CA GLU A 348 5.73 42.43 155.61
C GLU A 348 4.55 41.96 156.48
N CYS A 349 3.47 41.46 155.87
CA CYS A 349 2.34 40.90 156.61
C CYS A 349 2.73 39.64 157.41
N GLU A 350 3.57 38.76 156.86
CA GLU A 350 4.09 37.59 157.59
C GLU A 350 5.00 37.98 158.75
N ASP A 351 5.84 39.01 158.58
CA ASP A 351 6.69 39.55 159.64
C ASP A 351 5.83 40.12 160.79
N PHE A 352 4.79 40.89 160.48
CA PHE A 352 3.85 41.40 161.49
C PHE A 352 3.08 40.27 162.19
N LYS A 353 2.63 39.26 161.45
CA LYS A 353 1.94 38.09 162.02
C LYS A 353 2.84 37.33 162.99
N SER A 354 4.11 37.13 162.64
CA SER A 354 5.10 36.48 163.50
C SER A 354 5.34 37.27 164.79
N LYS A 355 5.39 38.62 164.68
CA LYS A 355 5.53 39.53 165.82
C LYS A 355 4.35 39.44 166.79
N ILE A 356 3.12 39.32 166.28
CA ILE A 356 1.91 39.17 167.08
C ILE A 356 1.97 37.85 167.88
N ILE A 357 2.35 36.75 167.25
CA ILE A 357 2.46 35.43 167.89
C ILE A 357 3.49 35.43 169.04
N GLU A 358 4.61 36.15 168.89
CA GLU A 358 5.59 36.33 169.98
C GLU A 358 4.99 37.07 171.17
N LEU A 359 4.33 38.20 170.93
CA LEU A 359 3.71 39.02 171.98
C LEU A 359 2.61 38.26 172.74
N GLU A 360 1.84 37.42 172.05
CA GLU A 360 0.84 36.54 172.67
C GLU A 360 1.47 35.52 173.63
N LYS A 361 2.62 34.93 173.28
CA LYS A 361 3.35 33.99 174.15
C LYS A 361 3.86 34.67 175.43
N ASP A 362 4.40 35.88 175.31
CA ASP A 362 4.89 36.65 176.45
C ASP A 362 3.77 37.00 177.44
N LEU A 363 2.59 37.34 176.91
CA LEU A 363 1.41 37.68 177.71
C LEU A 363 0.89 36.47 178.52
N VAL A 364 0.93 35.27 177.93
CA VAL A 364 0.57 34.02 178.63
C VAL A 364 1.56 33.69 179.75
N ASN A 365 2.86 33.90 179.52
CA ASN A 365 3.89 33.65 180.54
C ASN A 365 3.75 34.57 181.76
N GLU A 366 3.43 35.85 181.55
CA GLU A 366 3.22 36.78 182.67
C GLU A 366 1.95 36.47 183.48
N ARG A 367 0.88 35.99 182.83
CA ARG A 367 -0.32 35.51 183.56
C ARG A 367 -0.02 34.34 184.49
N ARG A 368 0.79 33.35 184.05
CA ARG A 368 1.21 32.20 184.88
C ARG A 368 2.01 32.63 186.10
N LYS A 369 2.97 33.54 185.95
CA LYS A 369 3.78 34.05 187.08
C LYS A 369 2.93 34.69 188.17
N LYS A 370 1.89 35.43 187.78
CA LYS A 370 0.97 36.09 188.72
C LYS A 370 0.15 35.07 189.52
N GLU A 371 -0.28 33.98 188.88
CA GLU A 371 -1.07 32.91 189.49
C GLU A 371 -0.28 32.11 190.55
N ASP A 372 1.00 31.85 190.28
CA ASP A 372 1.89 31.14 191.21
C ASP A 372 2.26 31.97 192.45
N GLN A 373 2.39 33.31 192.31
CA GLN A 373 2.60 34.21 193.45
C GLN A 373 1.40 34.24 194.40
N VAL A 374 0.18 34.25 193.86
CA VAL A 374 -1.05 34.25 194.67
C VAL A 374 -1.17 32.98 195.51
N LYS A 375 -0.86 31.82 194.93
CA LYS A 375 -0.85 30.52 195.66
C LYS A 375 0.17 30.49 196.79
N LYS A 376 1.34 31.10 196.59
CA LYS A 376 2.42 31.11 197.58
C LYS A 376 2.07 31.95 198.82
N ILE A 377 1.42 33.10 198.61
CA ILE A 377 0.94 33.97 199.70
C ILE A 377 -0.13 33.28 200.55
N HIS A 378 -1.07 32.57 199.92
CA HIS A 378 -2.11 31.82 200.63
C HIS A 378 -1.53 30.73 201.55
N LEU A 379 -0.47 30.07 201.12
CA LEU A 379 0.18 28.99 201.87
C LEU A 379 0.96 29.51 203.09
N GLU A 380 1.57 30.70 202.99
CA GLU A 380 2.27 31.33 204.11
C GLU A 380 1.32 31.89 205.18
N ILE A 381 0.13 32.37 204.78
CA ILE A 381 -0.89 32.85 205.72
C ILE A 381 -1.45 31.71 206.59
N GLU A 382 -1.76 30.55 205.99
CA GLU A 382 -2.24 29.39 206.74
C GLU A 382 -1.17 28.87 207.72
N LYS A 383 0.10 28.87 207.32
CA LYS A 383 1.21 28.42 208.18
C LYS A 383 1.41 29.32 209.41
N ALA A 384 1.33 30.64 209.23
CA ALA A 384 1.45 31.60 210.33
C ALA A 384 0.28 31.50 211.34
N LYS A 385 -0.91 31.10 210.87
CA LYS A 385 -2.10 30.92 211.70
C LYS A 385 -1.98 29.70 212.62
N GLU A 386 -1.40 28.61 212.12
CA GLU A 386 -1.18 27.38 212.88
C GLU A 386 -0.09 27.53 213.96
N GLU A 387 0.98 28.28 213.65
CA GLU A 387 2.10 28.54 214.58
C GLU A 387 1.68 29.44 215.76
N ALA A 388 0.84 30.47 215.53
CA ALA A 388 0.30 31.32 216.58
C ALA A 388 -0.66 30.57 217.56
N LEU A 389 -1.34 29.55 217.07
CA LEU A 389 -2.20 28.67 217.87
C LEU A 389 -1.38 27.72 218.77
N HIS A 390 -0.17 27.36 218.33
CA HIS A 390 0.71 26.46 219.08
C HIS A 390 1.41 27.17 220.25
N GLU A 391 1.82 28.43 220.09
CA GLU A 391 2.49 29.19 221.15
C GLU A 391 1.56 29.58 222.31
N LEU A 392 0.28 29.85 222.04
CA LEU A 392 -0.71 30.20 223.07
C LEU A 392 -1.02 29.04 224.04
N ARG A 393 -0.79 27.79 223.63
CA ARG A 393 -1.01 26.60 224.48
C ARG A 393 0.09 26.30 225.49
N ASN A 394 1.29 26.86 225.32
CA ASN A 394 2.43 26.58 226.21
C ASN A 394 2.59 27.59 227.36
N ALA A 395 1.89 28.73 227.34
CA ALA A 395 2.07 29.78 228.35
C ALA A 395 1.15 29.67 229.60
N HIS A 396 0.08 28.85 229.59
CA HIS A 396 -0.91 28.80 230.70
C HIS A 396 -1.44 27.38 230.99
N PRO A 397 -0.98 26.68 232.05
CA PRO A 397 -1.32 25.26 232.28
C PRO A 397 -2.65 24.94 232.97
N ASN A 398 -3.52 25.90 233.33
CA ASN A 398 -4.71 25.63 234.17
C ASN A 398 -5.95 26.51 233.90
N GLN A 399 -6.40 26.63 232.64
CA GLN A 399 -7.76 27.11 232.33
C GLN A 399 -8.20 26.68 230.92
N GLU A 400 -9.41 26.11 230.81
CA GLU A 400 -10.08 25.89 229.52
C GLU A 400 -10.40 27.23 228.85
N ILE A 401 -10.01 27.38 227.57
CA ILE A 401 -10.45 28.50 226.73
C ILE A 401 -11.06 27.93 225.45
N SER A 402 -12.36 28.18 225.31
CA SER A 402 -13.23 27.90 224.17
C SER A 402 -12.89 28.82 222.99
N PHE A 403 -12.86 28.24 221.78
CA PHE A 403 -12.46 28.87 220.52
C PHE A 403 -13.68 29.14 219.64
N LEU A 404 -13.90 30.41 219.29
CA LEU A 404 -14.94 30.86 218.34
C LEU A 404 -14.35 32.00 217.51
N LEU A 405 -14.09 31.73 216.23
CA LEU A 405 -13.68 32.71 215.23
C LEU A 405 -14.88 32.96 214.29
N PRO A 406 -15.46 34.18 214.31
CA PRO A 406 -16.40 34.62 213.29
C PRO A 406 -15.69 34.94 211.98
N ASP A 407 -16.20 34.33 210.92
CA ASP A 407 -15.92 34.58 209.52
C ASP A 407 -16.67 35.86 209.07
N HIS A 408 -15.93 36.91 208.71
CA HIS A 408 -16.49 38.18 208.22
C HIS A 408 -16.02 38.55 206.79
N CYS A 409 -15.57 37.58 206.01
CA CYS A 409 -15.07 37.84 204.64
C CYS A 409 -16.10 37.66 203.51
N SER A 410 -17.41 37.55 203.81
CA SER A 410 -18.46 37.42 202.78
C SER A 410 -19.15 38.73 202.37
N GLU A 411 -18.91 39.87 203.05
CA GLU A 411 -19.42 41.18 202.58
C GLU A 411 -18.45 41.91 201.61
N HIS A 412 -17.36 41.22 201.21
CA HIS A 412 -16.39 41.66 200.20
C HIS A 412 -16.91 41.67 198.75
N LEU A 413 -18.02 41.00 198.42
CA LEU A 413 -18.46 40.77 197.03
C LEU A 413 -18.89 42.04 196.24
N GLU A 414 -19.70 42.86 196.91
CA GLU A 414 -20.69 43.69 196.22
C GLU A 414 -20.22 45.13 195.95
N LYS A 415 -19.34 45.70 196.79
CA LYS A 415 -18.80 47.06 196.59
C LYS A 415 -17.68 47.13 195.53
N ILE A 416 -17.01 46.02 195.19
CA ILE A 416 -15.96 46.00 194.15
C ILE A 416 -16.57 45.89 192.74
N ASN A 417 -17.68 45.15 192.58
CA ASN A 417 -18.39 45.09 191.30
C ASN A 417 -19.01 46.45 190.88
N GLN A 418 -19.32 47.35 191.82
CA GLN A 418 -19.87 48.68 191.49
C GLN A 418 -18.82 49.70 191.02
N VAL A 419 -17.53 49.53 191.31
CA VAL A 419 -16.48 50.46 190.83
C VAL A 419 -16.00 50.13 189.41
N CYS A 420 -16.16 48.90 188.92
CA CYS A 420 -15.77 48.53 187.54
C CYS A 420 -16.85 48.80 186.47
N ILE A 421 -18.06 49.25 186.85
CA ILE A 421 -19.14 49.56 185.89
C ILE A 421 -19.07 51.02 185.38
N PHE A 422 -18.22 51.90 185.95
CA PHE A 422 -18.11 53.31 185.53
C PHE A 422 -17.03 53.62 184.47
N ILE A 423 -16.31 52.62 183.93
CA ILE A 423 -15.42 52.76 182.75
C ILE A 423 -15.93 51.83 181.64
N ASN A 424 -17.17 52.04 181.24
CA ASN A 424 -17.72 51.55 179.96
C ASN A 424 -18.51 52.67 179.26
N PHE A 425 -18.02 53.91 179.39
CA PHE A 425 -18.48 55.07 178.62
C PHE A 425 -17.29 56.03 178.32
N ILE A 426 -16.50 55.70 177.28
CA ILE A 426 -16.09 56.52 176.10
C ILE A 426 -15.93 55.54 174.95
#